data_AF-A0A3N5LCN0-F1
#
_entry.id   AF-A0A3N5LCN0-F1
#
_cell.length_a   1.000
_cell.length_b   1.000
_cell.length_c   1.000
_cell.angle_alpha   90.00
_cell.angle_beta   90.00
_cell.angle_gamma   90.00
#
_symmetry.space_group_name_H-M   'P 1'
#
loop_
_entity.id
_entity.type
_entity.pdbx_description
1 polymer ?
#
loop_
_entity_poly.entity_id
_entity_poly.type
_entity_poly.pdbx_seq_one_letter_code
_entity_poly.pdbx_strand_id
1 'polypeptide(L)'
;MELNRVLIVAVAGLGIAGWSVSASADAAAGKAKFAADCAECHEAADFAGEDAKALADSLKKISAGQMKHKTAIKLSDAEIADVAAYMASGGK
;
A
#
# COMPACT_ATOMS: atom_id res chain seq x y z
N MET A 1 -44.90 -3.66 -41.03
CA MET A 1 -44.80 -4.88 -40.20
C MET A 1 -43.45 -4.84 -39.51
N GLU A 2 -43.45 -4.33 -38.28
CA GLU A 2 -42.25 -4.19 -37.44
C GLU A 2 -42.09 -5.51 -36.68
N LEU A 3 -41.23 -6.40 -37.18
CA LEU A 3 -41.01 -7.71 -36.55
C LEU A 3 -39.71 -7.69 -35.73
N ASN A 4 -39.94 -7.44 -34.45
CA ASN A 4 -39.17 -7.80 -33.28
C ASN A 4 -38.33 -9.10 -33.44
N ARG A 5 -37.01 -8.99 -33.26
CA ARG A 5 -36.08 -10.08 -32.89
C ARG A 5 -35.13 -9.46 -31.86
N VAL A 6 -35.49 -9.42 -30.59
CA VAL A 6 -35.26 -10.49 -29.60
C VAL A 6 -33.82 -11.01 -29.65
N LEU A 7 -33.12 -10.81 -28.52
CA LEU A 7 -31.88 -11.43 -28.05
C LEU A 7 -30.58 -10.98 -28.71
N ILE A 8 -29.83 -10.09 -28.04
CA ILE A 8 -28.55 -10.44 -27.39
C ILE A 8 -28.43 -9.62 -26.10
N VAL A 9 -28.84 -10.24 -25.00
CA VAL A 9 -28.45 -9.86 -23.64
C VAL A 9 -26.99 -10.28 -23.50
N ALA A 10 -26.06 -9.35 -23.68
CA ALA A 10 -24.68 -9.54 -23.27
C ALA A 10 -24.57 -9.28 -21.75
N VAL A 11 -25.10 -10.21 -20.97
CA VAL A 11 -24.71 -10.35 -19.56
C VAL A 11 -23.28 -10.88 -19.59
N ALA A 12 -22.33 -9.94 -19.59
CA ALA A 12 -20.97 -10.21 -19.13
C ALA A 12 -21.00 -10.36 -17.60
N GLY A 13 -21.67 -11.43 -17.15
CA GLY A 13 -21.54 -11.95 -15.80
C GLY A 13 -20.24 -12.76 -15.75
N LEU A 14 -19.14 -12.07 -15.46
CA LEU A 14 -17.91 -12.69 -14.98
C LEU A 14 -17.56 -12.03 -13.65
N GLY A 15 -17.85 -12.78 -12.58
CA GLY A 15 -17.07 -12.72 -11.35
C GLY A 15 -17.50 -11.66 -10.34
N ILE A 16 -18.44 -12.03 -9.48
CA ILE A 16 -18.49 -11.50 -8.12
C ILE A 16 -17.16 -11.81 -7.43
N ALA A 17 -16.37 -10.79 -7.19
CA ALA A 17 -15.61 -10.54 -5.97
C ALA A 17 -15.03 -9.15 -6.23
N GLY A 18 -15.52 -8.08 -5.61
CA GLY A 18 -15.12 -7.92 -4.22
C GLY A 18 -13.60 -8.01 -4.11
N TRP A 19 -12.85 -7.35 -4.99
CA TRP A 19 -11.51 -6.91 -4.65
C TRP A 19 -11.72 -5.89 -3.53
N SER A 20 -11.95 -6.40 -2.32
CA SER A 20 -11.23 -5.85 -1.19
C SER A 20 -9.82 -5.72 -1.70
N VAL A 21 -9.42 -4.49 -2.00
CA VAL A 21 -8.02 -4.12 -2.17
C VAL A 21 -7.42 -4.36 -0.78
N SER A 22 -7.24 -5.64 -0.44
CA SER A 22 -6.19 -6.06 0.44
C SER A 22 -4.97 -5.60 -0.33
N ALA A 23 -4.51 -4.39 -0.03
CA ALA A 23 -3.27 -3.85 -0.57
C ALA A 23 -2.19 -4.84 -0.11
N SER A 24 -1.94 -5.85 -0.93
CA SER A 24 -0.80 -6.73 -0.78
C SER A 24 0.40 -5.82 -0.94
N ALA A 25 1.13 -5.62 0.15
CA ALA A 25 2.30 -4.77 0.15
C ALA A 25 3.29 -5.24 -0.92
N ASP A 26 3.70 -4.33 -1.80
CA ASP A 26 4.71 -4.56 -2.82
C ASP A 26 6.09 -4.31 -2.22
N ALA A 27 6.86 -5.38 -2.03
CA ALA A 27 8.18 -5.31 -1.42
C ALA A 27 9.18 -4.49 -2.25
N ALA A 28 9.06 -4.49 -3.59
CA ALA A 28 9.95 -3.72 -4.46
C ALA A 28 9.63 -2.23 -4.40
N ALA A 29 8.34 -1.87 -4.40
CA ALA A 29 7.87 -0.50 -4.20
C ALA A 29 8.26 0.02 -2.81
N GLY A 30 8.08 -0.82 -1.77
CA GLY A 30 8.46 -0.52 -0.40
C GLY A 30 9.96 -0.26 -0.25
N LYS A 31 10.79 -1.10 -0.88
CA LYS A 31 12.25 -0.90 -0.94
C LYS A 31 12.62 0.42 -1.62
N ALA A 32 12.02 0.71 -2.77
CA ALA A 32 12.29 1.93 -3.51
C ALA A 32 11.92 3.18 -2.71
N LYS A 33 10.78 3.14 -2.01
CA LYS A 33 10.34 4.24 -1.14
C LYS A 33 11.18 4.39 0.12
N PHE A 34 11.55 3.28 0.75
CA PHE A 34 12.50 3.33 1.86
C PHE A 34 13.82 3.98 1.44
N ALA A 35 14.37 3.58 0.29
CA ALA A 35 15.62 4.14 -0.23
C ALA A 35 15.52 5.64 -0.54
N ALA A 36 14.37 6.11 -1.04
CA ALA A 36 14.15 7.50 -1.40
C ALA A 36 13.92 8.41 -0.18
N ASP A 37 13.08 7.98 0.76
CA ASP A 37 12.50 8.87 1.78
C ASP A 37 12.98 8.56 3.21
N CYS A 38 13.55 7.37 3.46
CA CYS A 38 13.85 6.88 4.82
C CYS A 38 15.34 6.56 5.04
N ALA A 39 16.04 6.08 4.01
CA ALA A 39 17.38 5.51 4.12
C ALA A 39 18.49 6.51 4.46
N GLU A 40 18.24 7.82 4.34
CA GLU A 40 19.19 8.85 4.79
C GLU A 40 19.37 8.82 6.32
N CYS A 41 18.33 8.43 7.06
CA CYS A 41 18.33 8.49 8.53
C CYS A 41 18.12 7.13 9.20
N HIS A 42 17.63 6.13 8.48
CA HIS A 42 17.28 4.82 9.04
C HIS A 42 17.81 3.68 8.18
N GLU A 43 18.16 2.57 8.82
CA GLU A 43 18.42 1.31 8.14
C GLU A 43 17.19 0.41 8.26
N ALA A 44 16.81 -0.31 7.19
CA ALA A 44 15.62 -1.16 7.25
C ALA A 44 15.76 -2.25 8.33
N ALA A 45 17.00 -2.66 8.64
CA ALA A 45 17.32 -3.60 9.72
C ALA A 45 16.92 -3.10 11.11
N ASP A 46 16.80 -1.78 11.32
CA ASP A 46 16.37 -1.18 12.59
C ASP A 46 14.93 -1.57 12.96
N PHE A 47 14.14 -1.99 11.97
CA PHE A 47 12.72 -2.34 12.12
C PHE A 47 12.46 -3.83 11.87
N ALA A 48 13.51 -4.66 11.78
CA ALA A 48 13.37 -6.07 11.49
C ALA A 48 12.55 -6.79 12.59
N GLY A 49 11.44 -7.43 12.20
CA GLY A 49 10.56 -8.15 13.13
C GLY A 49 9.56 -7.26 13.87
N GLU A 50 9.56 -5.95 13.63
CA GLU A 50 8.49 -5.05 14.10
C GLU A 50 7.17 -5.37 13.42
N ASP A 51 6.06 -5.01 14.08
CA ASP A 51 4.73 -5.18 13.50
C ASP A 51 4.51 -4.20 12.33
N ALA A 52 4.32 -4.73 11.13
CA ALA A 52 4.12 -3.93 9.92
C ALA A 52 2.91 -2.99 10.05
N LYS A 53 1.86 -3.39 10.78
CA LYS A 53 0.70 -2.54 10.99
C LYS A 53 1.03 -1.36 11.92
N ALA A 54 1.75 -1.58 13.01
CA ALA A 54 2.19 -0.53 13.92
C ALA A 54 3.13 0.47 13.23
N LEU A 55 4.02 -0.03 12.36
CA LEU A 55 4.86 0.82 11.51
C LEU A 55 4.01 1.65 10.54
N ALA A 56 3.05 1.02 9.85
CA ALA A 56 2.12 1.72 8.96
C ALA A 56 1.31 2.81 9.68
N ASP A 57 0.79 2.52 10.87
CA ASP A 57 0.03 3.48 11.68
C ASP A 57 0.92 4.67 12.11
N SER A 58 2.20 4.43 12.41
CA SER A 58 3.17 5.49 12.72
C SER A 58 3.48 6.36 11.50
N LEU A 59 3.71 5.75 10.34
CA LEU A 59 3.91 6.45 9.08
C LEU A 59 2.70 7.29 8.68
N LYS A 60 1.48 6.80 8.92
CA LYS A 60 0.24 7.60 8.73
C LYS A 60 0.23 8.83 9.61
N LYS A 61 0.56 8.70 10.90
CA LYS A 61 0.61 9.84 11.83
C LYS A 61 1.68 10.84 11.43
N ILE A 62 2.84 10.39 10.96
CA ILE A 62 3.90 11.27 10.46
C ILE A 62 3.43 12.00 9.19
N SER A 63 2.86 11.27 8.22
CA SER A 63 2.33 11.82 6.96
C SER A 63 1.21 12.85 7.20
N ALA A 64 0.40 12.63 8.23
CA ALA A 64 -0.65 13.55 8.67
C ALA A 64 -0.16 14.72 9.55
N GLY A 65 1.13 14.79 9.89
CA GLY A 65 1.68 15.80 10.79
C GLY A 65 1.26 15.66 12.26
N GLN A 66 0.69 14.52 12.63
CA GLN A 66 0.24 14.19 14.00
C GLN A 66 1.36 13.62 14.87
N MET A 67 2.49 13.25 14.27
CA MET A 67 3.70 12.81 14.96
C MET A 67 4.90 13.63 14.49
N LYS A 68 5.72 14.11 15.42
CA LYS A 68 6.95 14.84 15.09
C LYS A 68 7.95 13.89 14.46
N HIS A 69 8.43 14.23 13.27
CA HIS A 69 9.49 13.55 12.56
C HIS A 69 10.46 14.60 12.02
N LYS A 70 11.76 14.26 11.88
CA LYS A 70 12.79 15.22 11.48
C LYS A 70 12.48 15.88 10.13
N THR A 71 11.99 15.07 9.19
CA THR A 71 11.61 15.50 7.84
C THR A 71 10.12 15.26 7.64
N ALA A 72 9.40 16.23 7.06
CA ALA A 72 8.02 15.99 6.67
C ALA A 72 7.98 15.03 5.49
N ILE A 73 7.27 13.90 5.65
CA ILE A 73 7.02 12.95 4.57
C ILE A 73 5.53 12.99 4.21
N LYS A 74 5.21 12.70 2.95
CA LYS A 74 3.83 12.53 2.47
C LYS A 74 3.78 11.25 1.68
N LEU A 75 3.07 10.27 2.22
CA LEU A 75 2.89 8.96 1.63
C LEU A 75 1.39 8.68 1.50
N SER A 76 1.00 8.07 0.39
CA SER A 76 -0.31 7.47 0.18
C SER A 76 -0.48 6.21 1.03
N ASP A 77 -1.71 5.75 1.22
CA ASP A 77 -1.98 4.53 1.99
C ASP A 77 -1.27 3.29 1.42
N ALA A 78 -1.11 3.22 0.10
CA ALA A 78 -0.38 2.14 -0.57
C ALA A 78 1.12 2.20 -0.27
N GLU A 79 1.74 3.37 -0.47
CA GLU A 79 3.17 3.58 -0.17
C GLU A 79 3.49 3.29 1.31
N ILE A 80 2.57 3.63 2.22
CA ILE A 80 2.70 3.32 3.65
C ILE A 80 2.68 1.81 3.89
N ALA A 81 1.75 1.09 3.28
CA ALA A 81 1.68 -0.36 3.42
C ALA A 81 2.95 -1.04 2.88
N ASP A 82 3.41 -0.60 1.70
CA ASP A 82 4.59 -1.13 1.03
C ASP A 82 5.85 -0.89 1.85
N VAL A 83 6.10 0.36 2.29
CA VAL A 83 7.31 0.70 3.05
C VAL A 83 7.30 0.08 4.44
N ALA A 84 6.14 0.01 5.11
CA ALA A 84 6.02 -0.61 6.43
C ALA A 84 6.31 -2.12 6.38
N ALA A 85 5.82 -2.81 5.34
CA ALA A 85 6.13 -4.23 5.14
C ALA A 85 7.62 -4.44 4.86
N TYR A 86 8.23 -3.59 4.02
CA TYR A 86 9.66 -3.65 3.76
C TYR A 86 10.50 -3.37 5.02
N MET A 87 10.12 -2.38 5.83
CA MET A 87 10.76 -2.09 7.12
C MET A 87 10.66 -3.30 8.06
N ALA A 88 9.46 -3.86 8.25
CA ALA A 88 9.23 -5.03 9.10
C ALA A 88 10.05 -6.26 8.68
N SER A 89 10.31 -6.42 7.37
CA SER A 89 11.16 -7.51 6.86
C SER A 89 12.64 -7.38 7.25
N GLY A 90 13.07 -6.21 7.72
CA GLY A 90 14.48 -5.91 7.93
C GLY A 90 15.25 -5.70 6.63
N GLY A 91 14.58 -5.20 5.59
CA GLY A 91 15.12 -4.98 4.26
C GLY A 91 15.35 -6.25 3.42
N LYS A 92 14.56 -7.30 3.66
CA LYS A 92 14.73 -8.63 3.07
C LYS A 92 13.65 -8.95 2.04
#